data_AF-A0A8G0PKF6-F1
#
_entry.id   AF-A0A8G0PKF6-F1
#
_cell.length_a   1.000
_cell.length_b   1.000
_cell.length_c   1.000
_cell.angle_alpha   90.00
_cell.angle_beta   90.00
_cell.angle_gamma   90.00
#
_symmetry.space_group_name_H-M   'P 1'
#
loop_
_entity.id
_entity.type
_entity.pdbx_description
1 polymer ?
#
loop_
_entity_poly.entity_id
_entity_poly.type
_entity_poly.pdbx_seq_one_letter_code
_entity_poly.pdbx_strand_id
1 'polypeptide(L)'
;MLVGLDPSSYLLHPFCRLLCRSGLTQLHRPTLPSNKRFFPLESRLSALPLALALSEPSPPRSVQACPPKMTADAISGSGPASGSPQPLRLLILEADTPQPITNAKYGGYRGVFTALLTAAAESMVPPRQLSDVATITAHNIVEDMQSYPPLDDVDAVLITGSRHTAYEDDPWILKLVEYARQAIDTGRIKVVGVCFGHQIIGRAMGARLGRSDKGWEVAVTEVDLTDKGKAIFQLDKMRIHQMHRDVVLEFPKGAVPLGGNDMCPVQAMYSPGRYISVQGHPEFTGDIVTEVLTNRHKAGIFSDDMFEDGMKRTPIEHDGVTIAKAFLNFMRSD
;
A
#
# COMPACT_ATOMS: atom_id res chain seq x y z
N MET A 1 -19.08 37.29 -36.31
CA MET A 1 -20.36 36.59 -36.51
C MET A 1 -20.09 35.10 -36.41
N LEU A 2 -20.98 34.41 -35.70
CA LEU A 2 -21.00 32.98 -35.35
C LEU A 2 -20.91 32.07 -36.60
N VAL A 3 -20.06 31.02 -36.61
CA VAL A 3 -20.29 29.60 -36.20
C VAL A 3 -20.60 28.70 -37.40
N GLY A 4 -19.90 27.57 -37.48
CA GLY A 4 -20.37 26.38 -38.21
C GLY A 4 -19.24 25.52 -38.75
N LEU A 5 -18.56 24.73 -37.90
CA LEU A 5 -17.81 23.55 -38.36
C LEU A 5 -18.23 22.33 -37.55
N ASP A 6 -18.71 21.35 -38.32
CA ASP A 6 -19.23 20.02 -37.99
C ASP A 6 -18.11 19.10 -37.46
N PRO A 7 -18.31 18.40 -36.33
CA PRO A 7 -17.39 17.38 -35.85
C PRO A 7 -17.89 15.98 -36.23
N SER A 8 -17.55 15.53 -37.44
CA SER A 8 -17.85 14.17 -37.90
C SER A 8 -16.59 13.52 -38.49
N SER A 9 -15.69 13.04 -37.63
CA SER A 9 -14.63 12.09 -38.02
C SER A 9 -13.92 11.47 -36.80
N TYR A 10 -14.52 10.46 -36.20
CA TYR A 10 -13.75 9.41 -35.52
C TYR A 10 -14.25 8.05 -36.02
N LEU A 11 -13.37 7.42 -36.80
CA LEU A 11 -13.48 6.08 -37.35
C LEU A 11 -13.43 5.05 -36.20
N LEU A 12 -14.53 4.32 -36.02
CA LEU A 12 -14.57 3.04 -35.31
C LEU A 12 -14.54 1.92 -36.36
N HIS A 13 -13.48 1.10 -36.35
CA HIS A 13 -13.42 -0.14 -37.13
C HIS A 13 -14.08 -1.28 -36.33
N PRO A 14 -14.77 -2.25 -36.98
CA PRO A 14 -15.90 -2.97 -36.40
C PRO A 14 -15.56 -4.42 -36.07
N PHE A 15 -16.05 -4.95 -34.94
CA PHE A 15 -16.33 -6.38 -34.81
C PHE A 15 -17.47 -6.61 -33.79
N CYS A 16 -18.41 -7.48 -34.20
CA CYS A 16 -19.47 -8.12 -33.41
C CYS A 16 -20.75 -7.32 -33.06
N ARG A 17 -21.64 -7.18 -34.06
CA ARG A 17 -23.09 -7.38 -33.88
C ARG A 17 -23.57 -8.48 -34.81
N LEU A 18 -24.04 -9.60 -34.27
CA LEU A 18 -25.37 -10.18 -34.53
C LEU A 18 -25.52 -11.53 -33.81
N LEU A 19 -26.56 -11.67 -32.99
CA LEU A 19 -27.59 -12.69 -33.19
C LEU A 19 -28.86 -12.30 -32.43
N CYS A 20 -29.98 -12.56 -33.11
CA CYS A 20 -31.36 -12.12 -32.88
C CYS A 20 -31.95 -12.59 -31.54
N ARG A 21 -32.78 -11.79 -30.86
CA ARG A 21 -34.24 -11.64 -31.07
C ARG A 21 -34.98 -12.99 -31.25
N SER A 22 -35.54 -13.50 -30.15
CA SER A 22 -36.89 -14.09 -30.12
C SER A 22 -37.45 -13.90 -28.71
N GLY A 23 -38.67 -13.39 -28.62
CA GLY A 23 -39.40 -13.15 -27.38
C GLY A 23 -40.32 -14.31 -27.00
N LEU A 24 -41.03 -14.11 -25.88
CA LEU A 24 -41.98 -15.02 -25.19
C LEU A 24 -41.23 -16.03 -24.29
N THR A 25 -41.53 -16.25 -23.01
CA THR A 25 -42.78 -16.11 -22.23
C THR A 25 -42.50 -16.23 -20.73
N GLN A 26 -43.32 -15.53 -19.92
CA GLN A 26 -43.79 -15.85 -18.56
C GLN A 26 -42.82 -16.18 -17.40
N LEU A 27 -42.80 -15.24 -16.44
CA LEU A 27 -43.10 -15.41 -15.01
C LEU A 27 -43.00 -16.84 -14.44
N HIS A 28 -42.03 -17.07 -13.55
CA HIS A 28 -42.19 -17.95 -12.38
C HIS A 28 -41.40 -17.36 -11.19
N ARG A 29 -42.13 -17.02 -10.12
CA ARG A 29 -41.56 -16.71 -8.79
C ARG A 29 -41.10 -18.01 -8.14
N PRO A 30 -39.93 -18.04 -7.46
CA PRO A 30 -39.64 -19.12 -6.52
C PRO A 30 -40.34 -18.85 -5.18
N THR A 31 -41.12 -19.82 -4.73
CA THR A 31 -41.66 -19.92 -3.37
C THR A 31 -40.56 -20.35 -2.41
N LEU A 32 -40.39 -19.60 -1.31
CA LEU A 32 -39.61 -20.00 -0.14
C LEU A 32 -40.45 -20.88 0.78
N PRO A 33 -39.94 -21.99 1.33
CA PRO A 33 -40.52 -22.60 2.50
C PRO A 33 -39.91 -21.99 3.77
N SER A 34 -40.77 -21.39 4.57
CA SER A 34 -40.56 -21.15 5.99
C SER A 34 -40.51 -22.49 6.74
N ASN A 35 -39.51 -22.70 7.60
CA ASN A 35 -39.80 -23.32 8.89
C ASN A 35 -38.77 -23.01 9.97
N LYS A 36 -39.35 -22.66 11.12
CA LYS A 36 -38.74 -22.34 12.41
C LYS A 36 -38.06 -23.57 13.02
N ARG A 37 -37.03 -23.36 13.83
CA ARG A 37 -36.96 -23.91 15.20
C ARG A 37 -35.88 -23.20 16.03
N PHE A 38 -36.36 -22.56 17.10
CA PHE A 38 -35.63 -22.16 18.28
C PHE A 38 -35.13 -23.41 19.05
N PHE A 39 -33.95 -23.32 19.64
CA PHE A 39 -33.62 -23.89 20.95
C PHE A 39 -32.52 -23.03 21.61
N PRO A 40 -32.68 -22.61 22.87
CA PRO A 40 -31.66 -21.86 23.60
C PRO A 40 -30.92 -22.71 24.66
N LEU A 41 -29.84 -22.10 25.15
CA LEU A 41 -29.35 -22.10 26.53
C LEU A 41 -28.18 -23.02 26.97
N GLU A 42 -27.37 -22.40 27.83
CA GLU A 42 -26.40 -22.92 28.81
C GLU A 42 -24.98 -23.28 28.33
N SER A 43 -23.98 -22.42 28.57
CA SER A 43 -23.30 -22.10 29.84
C SER A 43 -22.42 -23.24 30.35
N ARG A 44 -21.11 -22.99 30.45
CA ARG A 44 -20.25 -23.50 31.52
C ARG A 44 -18.93 -22.73 31.56
N LEU A 45 -18.81 -21.90 32.60
CA LEU A 45 -17.55 -21.48 33.19
C LEU A 45 -16.75 -22.72 33.65
N SER A 46 -15.43 -22.67 33.47
CA SER A 46 -14.48 -23.49 34.22
C SER A 46 -13.17 -22.72 34.36
N ALA A 47 -12.85 -22.38 35.60
CA ALA A 47 -11.62 -21.71 36.02
C ALA A 47 -10.45 -22.69 36.19
N LEU A 48 -9.23 -22.20 35.89
CA LEU A 48 -7.92 -22.32 36.56
C LEU A 48 -7.62 -23.50 37.53
N PRO A 49 -6.36 -23.99 37.61
CA PRO A 49 -5.22 -23.22 38.18
C PRO A 49 -3.88 -23.42 37.45
N LEU A 50 -3.05 -22.39 37.23
CA LEU A 50 -2.01 -21.81 38.13
C LEU A 50 -1.22 -22.83 38.97
N ALA A 51 -0.02 -23.18 38.50
CA ALA A 51 1.03 -23.80 39.31
C ALA A 51 2.34 -23.02 39.14
N LEU A 52 2.92 -22.68 40.28
CA LEU A 52 4.10 -21.85 40.52
C LEU A 52 5.17 -22.75 41.16
N ALA A 53 6.42 -22.75 40.66
CA ALA A 53 7.63 -23.24 41.36
C ALA A 53 8.87 -22.71 40.58
N LEU A 54 9.57 -21.66 41.04
CA LEU A 54 10.75 -21.64 41.96
C LEU A 54 11.93 -22.48 41.42
N SER A 55 12.95 -21.83 40.81
CA SER A 55 14.32 -21.51 41.37
C SER A 55 15.08 -22.76 41.85
N GLU A 56 16.34 -23.07 41.49
CA GLU A 56 17.60 -22.31 41.50
C GLU A 56 18.75 -23.25 40.97
N PRO A 57 20.07 -23.03 41.17
CA PRO A 57 21.02 -22.10 40.53
C PRO A 57 22.22 -22.81 39.80
N SER A 58 23.01 -22.05 39.03
CA SER A 58 24.34 -22.45 38.51
C SER A 58 25.41 -22.54 39.62
N PRO A 59 26.58 -23.19 39.39
CA PRO A 59 27.86 -22.44 39.44
C PRO A 59 28.98 -23.07 38.52
N PRO A 60 30.29 -22.73 38.60
CA PRO A 60 30.87 -21.76 37.66
C PRO A 60 32.29 -22.13 37.11
N ARG A 61 32.87 -21.16 36.37
CA ARG A 61 34.31 -20.88 36.13
C ARG A 61 35.13 -21.79 35.20
N SER A 62 35.77 -21.14 34.22
CA SER A 62 37.23 -21.01 34.23
C SER A 62 37.70 -19.78 33.42
N VAL A 63 38.57 -19.02 34.06
CA VAL A 63 39.29 -17.83 33.61
C VAL A 63 40.64 -18.28 33.05
N GLN A 64 41.10 -17.70 31.92
CA GLN A 64 42.52 -17.49 31.50
C GLN A 64 42.51 -17.18 29.99
N ALA A 65 43.35 -16.34 29.38
CA ALA A 65 44.36 -15.40 29.83
C ALA A 65 44.68 -14.46 28.62
N CYS A 66 45.04 -13.21 28.88
CA CYS A 66 45.67 -12.33 27.88
C CYS A 66 47.10 -12.79 27.55
N PRO A 67 47.54 -12.65 26.29
CA PRO A 67 48.95 -12.49 25.92
C PRO A 67 49.30 -11.02 25.60
N PRO A 68 50.59 -10.68 25.39
CA PRO A 68 51.21 -9.48 25.93
C PRO A 68 51.21 -8.25 24.99
N LYS A 69 51.54 -7.10 25.61
CA LYS A 69 51.86 -5.81 24.98
C LYS A 69 52.81 -5.96 23.79
N MET A 70 52.33 -5.60 22.60
CA MET A 70 53.19 -5.22 21.48
C MET A 70 53.33 -3.70 21.40
N THR A 71 54.50 -3.33 20.92
CA THR A 71 55.15 -2.03 20.87
C THR A 71 54.41 -1.00 20.03
N ALA A 72 54.64 0.27 20.37
CA ALA A 72 54.15 1.43 19.65
C ALA A 72 54.80 1.52 18.27
N ASP A 73 54.02 1.20 17.23
CA ASP A 73 54.27 1.63 15.85
C ASP A 73 53.09 2.49 15.38
N ALA A 74 53.44 3.64 14.81
CA ALA A 74 52.51 4.62 14.29
C ALA A 74 51.67 4.04 13.15
N ILE A 75 50.38 3.85 13.40
CA ILE A 75 49.37 3.67 12.36
C ILE A 75 48.50 4.92 12.37
N SER A 76 48.67 5.75 11.35
CA SER A 76 47.71 6.78 10.97
C SER A 76 46.42 6.12 10.50
N GLY A 77 45.63 5.62 11.45
CA GLY A 77 44.27 5.17 11.23
C GLY A 77 43.35 6.37 11.34
N SER A 78 42.89 6.89 10.20
CA SER A 78 41.65 7.65 10.15
C SER A 78 40.56 6.79 10.78
N GLY A 79 40.11 7.14 11.98
CA GLY A 79 38.92 6.54 12.56
C GLY A 79 37.75 6.66 11.57
N PRO A 80 36.73 5.79 11.65
CA PRO A 80 35.56 5.95 10.80
C PRO A 80 35.04 7.37 11.00
N ALA A 81 35.04 8.14 9.91
CA ALA A 81 34.45 9.46 9.90
C ALA A 81 33.04 9.30 10.47
N SER A 82 32.75 9.98 11.57
CA SER A 82 31.41 10.13 12.12
C SER A 82 30.60 11.01 11.16
N GLY A 83 30.34 10.49 9.96
CA GLY A 83 29.38 11.07 9.04
C GLY A 83 28.00 10.76 9.58
N SER A 84 27.14 11.77 9.62
CA SER A 84 25.71 11.54 9.68
C SER A 84 25.33 10.47 8.64
N PRO A 85 24.45 9.51 8.97
CA PRO A 85 24.02 8.49 8.00
C PRO A 85 23.59 9.18 6.70
N GLN A 86 24.10 8.70 5.56
CA GLN A 86 23.69 9.26 4.27
C GLN A 86 22.17 9.06 4.09
N PRO A 87 21.47 10.03 3.48
CA PRO A 87 20.05 9.88 3.19
C PRO A 87 19.80 8.65 2.32
N LEU A 88 18.74 7.91 2.64
CA LEU A 88 18.30 6.73 1.87
C LEU A 88 18.01 7.11 0.41
N ARG A 89 18.49 6.35 -0.57
CA ARG A 89 18.11 6.54 -1.98
C ARG A 89 16.75 5.90 -2.25
N LEU A 90 15.70 6.71 -2.24
CA LEU A 90 14.32 6.28 -2.50
C LEU A 90 13.94 6.52 -3.96
N LEU A 91 13.60 5.44 -4.67
CA LEU A 91 13.00 5.51 -5.99
C LEU A 91 11.47 5.40 -5.90
N ILE A 92 10.77 6.37 -6.48
CA ILE A 92 9.32 6.31 -6.69
C ILE A 92 9.03 5.82 -8.11
N LEU A 93 8.34 4.69 -8.24
CA LEU A 93 7.85 4.18 -9.52
C LEU A 93 6.42 4.66 -9.75
N GLU A 94 6.26 5.64 -10.64
CA GLU A 94 4.97 6.27 -10.95
C GLU A 94 4.19 5.42 -11.97
N ALA A 95 3.16 4.74 -11.49
CA ALA A 95 2.33 3.81 -12.25
C ALA A 95 1.10 4.47 -12.91
N ASP A 96 0.94 5.79 -12.78
CA ASP A 96 -0.12 6.61 -13.38
C ASP A 96 0.21 8.09 -13.18
N THR A 97 -0.67 8.98 -13.64
CA THR A 97 -0.60 10.42 -13.39
C THR A 97 -1.80 10.85 -12.55
N PRO A 98 -1.64 11.79 -11.58
CA PRO A 98 -2.78 12.30 -10.83
C PRO A 98 -3.84 12.99 -11.72
N GLN A 99 -5.05 13.19 -11.18
CA GLN A 99 -6.10 13.95 -11.86
C GLN A 99 -5.65 15.41 -12.10
N PRO A 100 -6.20 16.14 -13.10
CA PRO A 100 -5.62 17.39 -13.58
C PRO A 100 -5.36 18.47 -12.51
N ILE A 101 -6.27 18.68 -11.55
CA ILE A 101 -6.10 19.68 -10.49
C ILE A 101 -4.99 19.25 -9.54
N THR A 102 -5.02 18.00 -9.09
CA THR A 102 -3.95 17.41 -8.27
C THR A 102 -2.60 17.46 -8.99
N ASN A 103 -2.56 17.13 -10.28
CA ASN A 103 -1.33 17.14 -11.07
C ASN A 103 -0.78 18.56 -11.26
N ALA A 104 -1.64 19.56 -11.46
CA ALA A 104 -1.23 20.96 -11.53
C ALA A 104 -0.62 21.45 -10.20
N LYS A 105 -1.10 20.94 -9.05
CA LYS A 105 -0.62 21.30 -7.72
C LYS A 105 0.70 20.62 -7.35
N TYR A 106 0.86 19.34 -7.69
CA TYR A 106 1.99 18.53 -7.21
C TYR A 106 3.01 18.16 -8.30
N GLY A 107 2.66 18.25 -9.58
CA GLY A 107 3.56 17.87 -10.69
C GLY A 107 3.88 16.37 -10.73
N GLY A 108 2.87 15.51 -10.59
CA GLY A 108 3.00 14.06 -10.56
C GLY A 108 2.89 13.44 -9.16
N TYR A 109 2.87 12.11 -9.10
CA TYR A 109 2.83 11.38 -7.83
C TYR A 109 4.14 11.53 -7.05
N ARG A 110 5.28 11.77 -7.72
CA ARG A 110 6.52 12.17 -7.04
C ARG A 110 6.25 13.34 -6.09
N GLY A 111 5.56 14.38 -6.55
CA GLY A 111 5.25 15.55 -5.72
C GLY A 111 4.27 15.23 -4.60
N VAL A 112 3.24 14.44 -4.87
CA VAL A 112 2.24 14.00 -3.86
C VAL A 112 2.92 13.23 -2.72
N PHE A 113 3.74 12.23 -3.05
CA PHE A 113 4.49 11.46 -2.05
C PHE A 113 5.59 12.29 -1.38
N THR A 114 6.26 13.21 -2.09
CA THR A 114 7.25 14.10 -1.48
C THR A 114 6.59 14.99 -0.41
N ALA A 115 5.39 15.50 -0.65
CA ALA A 115 4.63 16.26 0.33
C ALA A 115 4.27 15.40 1.57
N LEU A 116 3.76 14.18 1.34
CA LEU A 116 3.44 13.25 2.42
C LEU A 116 4.67 12.90 3.27
N LEU A 117 5.78 12.54 2.62
CA LEU A 117 7.01 12.13 3.30
C LEU A 117 7.68 13.30 4.02
N THR A 118 7.54 14.53 3.50
CA THR A 118 7.97 15.75 4.22
C THR A 118 7.21 15.90 5.52
N ALA A 119 5.88 15.85 5.49
CA ALA A 119 5.05 15.94 6.70
C ALA A 119 5.35 14.80 7.70
N ALA A 120 5.66 13.60 7.19
CA ALA A 120 6.07 12.47 8.01
C ALA A 120 7.43 12.72 8.69
N ALA A 121 8.42 13.23 7.97
CA ALA A 121 9.74 13.55 8.52
C ALA A 121 9.68 14.67 9.57
N GLU A 122 8.88 15.71 9.32
CA GLU A 122 8.67 16.84 10.23
C GLU A 122 7.96 16.42 11.53
N SER A 123 7.11 15.38 11.47
CA SER A 123 6.39 14.84 12.63
C SER A 123 7.15 13.72 13.36
N MET A 124 8.38 13.38 12.95
CA MET A 124 9.27 12.50 13.71
C MET A 124 9.76 13.18 15.00
N VAL A 125 10.31 12.38 15.92
CA VAL A 125 10.89 12.87 17.18
C VAL A 125 12.35 12.41 17.29
N PRO A 126 13.35 13.32 17.21
CA PRO A 126 13.20 14.74 16.87
C PRO A 126 12.71 14.95 15.41
N PRO A 127 12.07 16.10 15.09
CA PRO A 127 11.72 16.47 13.73
C PRO A 127 12.93 16.44 12.79
N ARG A 128 12.72 16.01 11.55
CA ARG A 128 13.78 15.92 10.54
C ARG A 128 13.36 16.62 9.25
N GLN A 129 14.34 17.13 8.52
CA GLN A 129 14.12 17.51 7.12
C GLN A 129 14.10 16.24 6.26
N LEU A 130 13.23 16.20 5.25
CA LEU A 130 13.15 15.03 4.37
C LEU A 130 14.50 14.74 3.69
N SER A 131 15.26 15.77 3.33
CA SER A 131 16.59 15.64 2.72
C SER A 131 17.61 14.92 3.62
N ASP A 132 17.43 14.96 4.95
CA ASP A 132 18.30 14.24 5.89
C ASP A 132 17.90 12.77 6.03
N VAL A 133 16.72 12.41 5.51
CA VAL A 133 16.09 11.09 5.66
C VAL A 133 16.18 10.31 4.35
N ALA A 134 15.86 10.94 3.22
CA ALA A 134 15.85 10.32 1.91
C ALA A 134 16.16 11.30 0.77
N THR A 135 16.90 10.81 -0.22
CA THR A 135 17.00 11.43 -1.54
C THR A 135 15.99 10.75 -2.47
N ILE A 136 15.06 11.52 -3.03
CA ILE A 136 13.95 11.00 -3.85
C ILE A 136 14.23 11.18 -5.34
N THR A 137 14.23 10.06 -6.07
CA THR A 137 14.12 10.02 -7.53
C THR A 137 12.76 9.44 -7.94
N ALA A 138 12.34 9.67 -9.17
CA ALA A 138 11.11 9.08 -9.70
C ALA A 138 11.31 8.60 -11.14
N HIS A 139 10.57 7.56 -11.50
CA HIS A 139 10.56 6.99 -12.84
C HIS A 139 9.12 6.66 -13.25
N ASN A 140 8.68 7.22 -14.38
CA ASN A 140 7.35 6.94 -14.95
C ASN A 140 7.42 5.63 -15.75
N ILE A 141 6.86 4.57 -15.18
CA ILE A 141 6.93 3.21 -15.73
C ILE A 141 5.89 2.94 -16.82
N VAL A 142 4.90 3.82 -16.95
CA VAL A 142 3.86 3.70 -17.99
C VAL A 142 4.39 4.24 -19.32
N GLU A 143 5.13 5.35 -19.28
CA GLU A 143 5.70 5.99 -20.47
C GLU A 143 7.08 5.42 -20.84
N ASP A 144 7.89 5.03 -19.86
CA ASP A 144 9.19 4.43 -20.09
C ASP A 144 9.34 3.10 -19.33
N MET A 145 8.88 2.03 -19.97
CA MET A 145 9.07 0.70 -19.42
C MET A 145 10.50 0.16 -19.62
N GLN A 146 11.40 0.81 -20.36
CA GLN A 146 12.72 0.24 -20.69
C GLN A 146 13.83 0.65 -19.72
N SER A 147 13.81 1.88 -19.24
CA SER A 147 14.91 2.48 -18.49
C SER A 147 14.75 2.43 -16.97
N TYR A 148 14.31 1.29 -16.43
CA TYR A 148 14.22 1.13 -14.98
C TYR A 148 15.59 1.38 -14.32
N PRO A 149 15.67 2.19 -13.25
CA PRO A 149 16.91 2.38 -12.53
C PRO A 149 17.46 1.04 -12.00
N PRO A 150 18.78 0.80 -12.12
CA PRO A 150 19.43 -0.37 -11.54
C PRO A 150 19.15 -0.47 -10.04
N LEU A 151 18.94 -1.70 -9.57
CA LEU A 151 18.65 -1.95 -8.15
C LEU A 151 19.81 -1.53 -7.23
N ASP A 152 21.06 -1.57 -7.70
CA ASP A 152 22.23 -1.12 -6.94
C ASP A 152 22.24 0.39 -6.66
N ASP A 153 21.49 1.16 -7.45
CA ASP A 153 21.40 2.62 -7.32
C ASP A 153 20.37 3.07 -6.27
N VAL A 154 19.61 2.14 -5.70
CA VAL A 154 18.51 2.44 -4.77
C VAL A 154 18.60 1.61 -3.50
N ASP A 155 18.09 2.17 -2.41
CA ASP A 155 18.00 1.50 -1.11
C ASP A 155 16.54 1.12 -0.78
N ALA A 156 15.59 1.87 -1.33
CA ALA A 156 14.17 1.56 -1.24
C ALA A 156 13.43 1.93 -2.52
N VAL A 157 12.30 1.25 -2.73
CA VAL A 157 11.39 1.50 -3.86
C VAL A 157 9.98 1.72 -3.32
N LEU A 158 9.31 2.78 -3.77
CA LEU A 158 7.89 3.02 -3.52
C LEU A 158 7.13 2.90 -4.84
N ILE A 159 6.11 2.03 -4.88
CA ILE A 159 5.25 1.82 -6.04
C ILE A 159 3.91 2.53 -5.79
N THR A 160 3.56 3.46 -6.67
CA THR A 160 2.37 4.31 -6.49
C THR A 160 1.06 3.56 -6.79
N GLY A 161 -0.06 4.21 -6.49
CA GLY A 161 -1.36 3.83 -7.02
C GLY A 161 -1.45 4.00 -8.55
N SER A 162 -2.49 3.41 -9.14
CA SER A 162 -2.81 3.51 -10.56
C SER A 162 -4.29 3.24 -10.78
N ARG A 163 -4.88 3.83 -11.83
CA ARG A 163 -6.21 3.47 -12.33
C ARG A 163 -6.24 2.15 -13.10
N HIS A 164 -5.08 1.59 -13.45
CA HIS A 164 -4.94 0.34 -14.19
C HIS A 164 -5.20 -0.90 -13.31
N THR A 165 -5.53 -2.01 -13.95
CA THR A 165 -5.77 -3.30 -13.27
C THR A 165 -4.44 -4.04 -13.06
N ALA A 166 -4.02 -4.29 -11.81
CA ALA A 166 -2.70 -4.89 -11.52
C ALA A 166 -2.50 -6.35 -11.95
N TYR A 167 -3.58 -7.04 -12.33
CA TYR A 167 -3.57 -8.45 -12.75
C TYR A 167 -3.78 -8.68 -14.24
N GLU A 168 -3.85 -7.62 -15.03
CA GLU A 168 -3.79 -7.73 -16.49
C GLU A 168 -2.33 -7.98 -16.94
N ASP A 169 -2.17 -8.47 -18.17
CA ASP A 169 -0.88 -8.86 -18.74
C ASP A 169 -0.27 -7.79 -19.65
N ASP A 170 -0.60 -6.52 -19.38
CA ASP A 170 0.05 -5.40 -20.04
C ASP A 170 1.58 -5.49 -19.85
N PRO A 171 2.41 -5.33 -20.91
CA PRO A 171 3.85 -5.56 -20.82
C PRO A 171 4.57 -4.77 -19.73
N TRP A 172 4.15 -3.52 -19.48
CA TRP A 172 4.74 -2.68 -18.43
C TRP A 172 4.36 -3.17 -17.02
N ILE A 173 3.16 -3.74 -16.84
CA ILE A 173 2.73 -4.34 -15.57
C ILE A 173 3.55 -5.60 -15.29
N LEU A 174 3.70 -6.48 -16.28
CA LEU A 174 4.51 -7.69 -16.14
C LEU A 174 5.96 -7.35 -15.78
N LYS A 175 6.52 -6.33 -16.44
CA LYS A 175 7.88 -5.85 -16.13
C LYS A 175 7.97 -5.22 -14.73
N LEU A 176 6.96 -4.48 -14.30
CA LEU A 176 6.90 -3.93 -12.94
C LEU A 176 6.84 -5.05 -11.88
N VAL A 177 6.01 -6.07 -12.08
CA VAL A 177 5.90 -7.23 -11.18
C VAL A 177 7.26 -7.92 -11.06
N GLU A 178 7.96 -8.12 -12.18
CA GLU A 178 9.28 -8.70 -12.21
C GLU A 178 10.32 -7.85 -11.48
N TYR A 179 10.33 -6.53 -11.72
CA TYR A 179 11.23 -5.60 -11.02
C TYR A 179 10.97 -5.59 -9.51
N ALA A 180 9.70 -5.54 -9.09
CA ALA A 180 9.32 -5.59 -7.68
C ALA A 180 9.77 -6.90 -7.03
N ARG A 181 9.59 -8.04 -7.71
CA ARG A 181 10.05 -9.35 -7.24
C ARG A 181 11.57 -9.37 -7.06
N GLN A 182 12.33 -8.91 -8.07
CA GLN A 182 13.78 -8.83 -8.00
C GLN A 182 14.25 -7.95 -6.84
N ALA A 183 13.66 -6.77 -6.67
CA ALA A 183 13.95 -5.86 -5.55
C ALA A 183 13.74 -6.54 -4.20
N ILE A 184 12.59 -7.20 -4.02
CA ILE A 184 12.22 -7.92 -2.79
C ILE A 184 13.14 -9.12 -2.54
N ASP A 185 13.56 -9.83 -3.59
CA ASP A 185 14.46 -11.01 -3.51
C ASP A 185 15.91 -10.65 -3.17
N THR A 186 16.34 -9.40 -3.40
CA THR A 186 17.67 -8.95 -2.95
C THR A 186 17.84 -9.00 -1.42
N GLY A 187 16.75 -8.84 -0.67
CA GLY A 187 16.77 -8.67 0.80
C GLY A 187 17.37 -7.36 1.30
N ARG A 188 18.09 -6.62 0.44
CA ARG A 188 18.67 -5.30 0.75
C ARG A 188 17.64 -4.19 0.56
N ILE A 189 16.89 -4.25 -0.54
CA ILE A 189 15.98 -3.17 -0.94
C ILE A 189 14.66 -3.31 -0.20
N LYS A 190 14.23 -2.22 0.44
CA LYS A 190 12.93 -2.14 1.11
C LYS A 190 11.86 -1.66 0.13
N VAL A 191 10.80 -2.43 -0.06
CA VAL A 191 9.73 -2.08 -1.02
C VAL A 191 8.46 -1.62 -0.30
N VAL A 192 7.95 -0.46 -0.69
CA VAL A 192 6.70 0.13 -0.22
C VAL A 192 5.67 0.08 -1.35
N GLY A 193 4.46 -0.41 -1.08
CA GLY A 193 3.38 -0.45 -2.06
C GLY A 193 2.13 0.27 -1.58
N VAL A 194 1.55 1.11 -2.43
CA VAL A 194 0.31 1.83 -2.16
C VAL A 194 -0.73 1.51 -3.24
N CYS A 195 -1.92 1.07 -2.83
CA CYS A 195 -3.04 0.73 -3.71
C CYS A 195 -2.66 -0.26 -4.84
N PHE A 196 -2.52 0.20 -6.08
CA PHE A 196 -1.99 -0.62 -7.17
C PHE A 196 -0.61 -1.21 -6.82
N GLY A 197 0.30 -0.44 -6.21
CA GLY A 197 1.58 -0.92 -5.75
C GLY A 197 1.48 -2.02 -4.67
N HIS A 198 0.48 -1.96 -3.80
CA HIS A 198 0.18 -3.04 -2.85
C HIS A 198 -0.20 -4.34 -3.59
N GLN A 199 -1.02 -4.23 -4.63
CA GLN A 199 -1.42 -5.37 -5.46
C GLN A 199 -0.25 -5.94 -6.26
N ILE A 200 0.63 -5.08 -6.80
CA ILE A 200 1.86 -5.49 -7.50
C ILE A 200 2.78 -6.29 -6.58
N ILE A 201 3.00 -5.84 -5.34
CA ILE A 201 3.77 -6.60 -4.36
C ILE A 201 3.09 -7.94 -4.07
N GLY A 202 1.77 -7.96 -3.93
CA GLY A 202 1.00 -9.19 -3.76
C GLY A 202 1.25 -10.18 -4.90
N ARG A 203 1.11 -9.73 -6.14
CA ARG A 203 1.33 -10.52 -7.36
C ARG A 203 2.79 -10.99 -7.48
N ALA A 204 3.75 -10.13 -7.19
CA ALA A 204 5.18 -10.47 -7.18
C ALA A 204 5.52 -11.57 -6.17
N MET A 205 4.80 -11.61 -5.04
CA MET A 205 4.92 -12.63 -4.01
C MET A 205 3.99 -13.85 -4.22
N GLY A 206 3.34 -13.94 -5.38
CA GLY A 206 2.52 -15.08 -5.78
C GLY A 206 1.08 -15.08 -5.25
N ALA A 207 0.60 -13.98 -4.67
CA ALA A 207 -0.80 -13.87 -4.30
C ALA A 207 -1.70 -13.69 -5.53
N ARG A 208 -2.93 -14.18 -5.43
CA ARG A 208 -3.95 -13.93 -6.43
C ARG A 208 -4.57 -12.56 -6.20
N LEU A 209 -4.78 -11.86 -7.29
CA LEU A 209 -5.52 -10.60 -7.31
C LEU A 209 -6.88 -10.81 -7.96
N GLY A 210 -7.79 -9.89 -7.72
CA GLY A 210 -9.06 -9.88 -8.42
C GLY A 210 -9.90 -8.67 -8.07
N ARG A 211 -11.06 -8.59 -8.69
CA ARG A 211 -12.06 -7.57 -8.37
C ARG A 211 -12.86 -7.99 -7.15
N SER A 212 -13.05 -7.06 -6.21
CA SER A 212 -13.91 -7.27 -5.04
C SER A 212 -15.35 -7.50 -5.47
N ASP A 213 -15.98 -8.53 -4.90
CA ASP A 213 -17.40 -8.83 -5.01
C ASP A 213 -18.27 -7.84 -4.19
N LYS A 214 -17.66 -7.13 -3.25
CA LYS A 214 -18.30 -6.10 -2.42
C LYS A 214 -18.37 -4.73 -3.09
N GLY A 215 -17.72 -4.57 -4.24
CA GLY A 215 -17.72 -3.32 -5.01
C GLY A 215 -16.57 -2.38 -4.63
N TRP A 216 -16.81 -1.09 -4.77
CA TRP A 216 -15.81 -0.06 -4.52
C TRP A 216 -15.68 0.24 -3.02
N GLU A 217 -14.46 0.47 -2.58
CA GLU A 217 -14.16 1.11 -1.31
C GLU A 217 -13.56 2.50 -1.61
N VAL A 218 -14.21 3.56 -1.13
CA VAL A 218 -13.88 4.96 -1.47
C VAL A 218 -13.82 5.83 -0.23
N ALA A 219 -13.07 6.94 -0.30
CA ALA A 219 -12.94 7.94 0.77
C ALA A 219 -12.46 7.34 2.11
N VAL A 220 -12.55 8.07 3.22
CA VAL A 220 -11.97 7.60 4.49
C VAL A 220 -12.78 6.44 5.05
N THR A 221 -12.10 5.34 5.36
CA THR A 221 -12.64 4.15 6.02
C THR A 221 -11.76 3.75 7.19
N GLU A 222 -12.31 2.97 8.12
CA GLU A 222 -11.53 2.37 9.20
C GLU A 222 -11.04 0.97 8.80
N VAL A 223 -9.81 0.67 9.18
CA VAL A 223 -9.16 -0.63 9.05
C VAL A 223 -8.82 -1.13 10.45
N ASP A 224 -9.27 -2.34 10.76
CA ASP A 224 -8.93 -3.00 12.01
C ASP A 224 -7.51 -3.57 11.89
N LEU A 225 -6.64 -3.13 12.80
CA LEU A 225 -5.24 -3.53 12.81
C LEU A 225 -5.03 -4.80 13.65
N THR A 226 -4.17 -5.69 13.15
CA THR A 226 -3.62 -6.79 13.95
C THR A 226 -2.66 -6.25 15.00
N ASP A 227 -2.29 -7.04 16.01
CA ASP A 227 -1.27 -6.61 17.00
C ASP A 227 0.04 -6.16 16.35
N LYS A 228 0.43 -6.80 15.23
CA LYS A 228 1.60 -6.35 14.46
C LYS A 228 1.35 -5.03 13.75
N GLY A 229 0.17 -4.85 13.14
CA GLY A 229 -0.23 -3.59 12.53
C GLY A 229 -0.22 -2.44 13.54
N LYS A 230 -0.79 -2.66 14.73
CA LYS A 230 -0.77 -1.67 15.82
C LYS A 230 0.64 -1.31 16.24
N ALA A 231 1.53 -2.29 16.36
CA ALA A 231 2.93 -2.06 16.69
C ALA A 231 3.71 -1.32 15.59
N ILE A 232 3.40 -1.55 14.32
CA ILE A 232 4.10 -0.88 13.20
C ILE A 232 3.59 0.54 12.99
N PHE A 233 2.27 0.71 12.95
CA PHE A 233 1.65 2.02 12.68
C PHE A 233 1.47 2.87 13.94
N GLN A 234 1.62 2.29 15.14
CA GLN A 234 1.39 2.97 16.42
C GLN A 234 -0.03 3.53 16.54
N LEU A 235 -1.01 2.73 16.09
CA LEU A 235 -2.43 3.07 16.04
C LEU A 235 -3.25 1.87 16.53
N ASP A 236 -4.41 2.10 17.15
CA ASP A 236 -5.35 1.02 17.49
C ASP A 236 -6.20 0.59 16.29
N LYS A 237 -6.59 1.57 15.48
CA LYS A 237 -7.26 1.42 14.19
C LYS A 237 -6.65 2.41 13.22
N MET A 238 -6.71 2.12 11.93
CA MET A 238 -6.17 2.99 10.89
C MET A 238 -7.31 3.58 10.07
N ARG A 239 -7.39 4.91 10.02
CA ARG A 239 -8.25 5.66 9.08
C ARG A 239 -7.44 6.03 7.86
N ILE A 240 -7.91 5.63 6.69
CA ILE A 240 -7.19 5.87 5.45
C ILE A 240 -8.17 6.10 4.30
N HIS A 241 -7.79 6.98 3.37
CA HIS A 241 -8.55 7.17 2.14
C HIS A 241 -8.47 5.89 1.28
N GLN A 242 -9.61 5.42 0.81
CA GLN A 242 -9.73 4.32 -0.13
C GLN A 242 -10.07 4.85 -1.51
N MET A 243 -9.61 4.15 -2.54
CA MET A 243 -10.02 4.36 -3.92
C MET A 243 -9.70 3.11 -4.74
N HIS A 244 -10.33 2.00 -4.40
CA HIS A 244 -10.07 0.74 -5.09
C HIS A 244 -11.33 -0.11 -5.22
N ARG A 245 -11.27 -1.01 -6.20
CA ARG A 245 -12.24 -2.08 -6.43
C ARG A 245 -11.53 -3.41 -6.57
N ASP A 246 -10.34 -3.38 -7.12
CA ASP A 246 -9.47 -4.54 -7.19
C ASP A 246 -8.73 -4.71 -5.86
N VAL A 247 -8.40 -5.95 -5.51
CA VAL A 247 -7.87 -6.37 -4.21
C VAL A 247 -6.87 -7.50 -4.35
N VAL A 248 -5.97 -7.62 -3.37
CA VAL A 248 -5.27 -8.87 -3.10
C VAL A 248 -6.26 -9.80 -2.40
N LEU A 249 -6.52 -10.98 -2.98
CA LEU A 249 -7.57 -11.88 -2.47
C LEU A 249 -7.13 -12.62 -1.21
N GLU A 250 -5.83 -12.96 -1.13
CA GLU A 250 -5.25 -13.79 -0.08
C GLU A 250 -3.84 -13.29 0.23
N PHE A 251 -3.43 -13.32 1.50
CA PHE A 251 -2.07 -12.93 1.88
C PHE A 251 -1.04 -13.84 1.19
N PRO A 252 0.03 -13.28 0.59
CA PRO A 252 1.13 -14.08 0.07
C PRO A 252 1.74 -14.98 1.16
N LYS A 253 2.30 -16.13 0.78
CA LYS A 253 2.94 -17.05 1.73
C LYS A 253 4.06 -16.33 2.49
N GLY A 254 3.98 -16.35 3.82
CA GLY A 254 4.96 -15.71 4.70
C GLY A 254 4.76 -14.21 4.91
N ALA A 255 3.74 -13.61 4.28
CA ALA A 255 3.33 -12.24 4.59
C ALA A 255 2.73 -12.18 6.00
N VAL A 256 3.06 -11.12 6.73
CA VAL A 256 2.47 -10.80 8.03
C VAL A 256 1.27 -9.88 7.80
N PRO A 257 0.06 -10.26 8.25
CA PRO A 257 -1.12 -9.41 8.13
C PRO A 257 -1.01 -8.23 9.09
N LEU A 258 -1.20 -7.01 8.58
CA LEU A 258 -1.20 -5.79 9.40
C LEU A 258 -2.60 -5.25 9.67
N GLY A 259 -3.55 -5.46 8.75
CA GLY A 259 -4.92 -5.03 8.96
C GLY A 259 -5.84 -5.36 7.79
N GLY A 260 -7.13 -5.32 8.07
CA GLY A 260 -8.22 -5.62 7.15
C GLY A 260 -9.52 -5.00 7.63
N ASN A 261 -10.52 -4.97 6.76
CA ASN A 261 -11.89 -4.68 7.14
C ASN A 261 -12.84 -5.57 6.35
N ASP A 262 -14.15 -5.39 6.56
CA ASP A 262 -15.15 -6.20 5.88
C ASP A 262 -15.08 -6.04 4.35
N MET A 263 -14.73 -4.86 3.82
CA MET A 263 -14.67 -4.63 2.37
C MET A 263 -13.44 -5.26 1.73
N CYS A 264 -12.31 -5.24 2.44
CA CYS A 264 -11.03 -5.75 1.98
C CYS A 264 -10.24 -6.40 3.14
N PRO A 265 -10.16 -7.73 3.20
CA PRO A 265 -9.42 -8.42 4.27
C PRO A 265 -7.91 -8.17 4.25
N VAL A 266 -7.34 -7.84 3.08
CA VAL A 266 -5.90 -7.62 2.86
C VAL A 266 -5.64 -6.12 2.69
N GLN A 267 -5.97 -5.30 3.70
CA GLN A 267 -5.75 -3.84 3.63
C GLN A 267 -4.29 -3.46 3.85
N ALA A 268 -3.53 -4.23 4.62
CA ALA A 268 -2.12 -3.98 4.83
C ALA A 268 -1.33 -5.27 5.09
N MET A 269 -0.15 -5.39 4.47
CA MET A 269 0.71 -6.56 4.58
C MET A 269 2.19 -6.17 4.70
N TYR A 270 2.96 -7.05 5.33
CA TYR A 270 4.34 -6.79 5.70
C TYR A 270 5.20 -8.04 5.62
N SER A 271 6.45 -7.89 5.19
CA SER A 271 7.50 -8.88 5.36
C SER A 271 8.71 -8.17 6.00
N PRO A 272 9.15 -8.58 7.20
CA PRO A 272 10.29 -7.97 7.88
C PRO A 272 11.49 -7.78 6.96
N GLY A 273 12.00 -6.55 6.91
CA GLY A 273 13.16 -6.17 6.11
C GLY A 273 12.99 -6.29 4.58
N ARG A 274 11.81 -6.62 4.04
CA ARG A 274 11.60 -6.83 2.60
C ARG A 274 10.55 -5.89 2.01
N TYR A 275 9.32 -5.91 2.54
CA TYR A 275 8.28 -5.00 2.07
C TYR A 275 7.26 -4.61 3.14
N ILE A 276 6.61 -3.46 2.94
CA ILE A 276 5.39 -3.04 3.63
C ILE A 276 4.43 -2.46 2.59
N SER A 277 3.13 -2.67 2.74
CA SER A 277 2.17 -2.09 1.81
C SER A 277 0.79 -1.89 2.41
N VAL A 278 0.05 -0.95 1.83
CA VAL A 278 -1.33 -0.61 2.19
C VAL A 278 -2.19 -0.48 0.94
N GLN A 279 -3.43 -0.96 0.98
CA GLN A 279 -4.37 -0.92 -0.13
C GLN A 279 -5.01 0.47 -0.30
N GLY A 280 -5.19 1.21 0.79
CA GLY A 280 -5.61 2.61 0.74
C GLY A 280 -4.49 3.56 0.32
N HIS A 281 -4.79 4.85 0.36
CA HIS A 281 -3.97 5.95 -0.10
C HIS A 281 -3.60 6.88 1.07
N PRO A 282 -2.45 6.66 1.74
CA PRO A 282 -1.99 7.56 2.80
C PRO A 282 -1.59 8.94 2.25
N GLU A 283 -1.33 9.04 0.94
CA GLU A 283 -0.92 10.25 0.22
C GLU A 283 -2.09 11.09 -0.27
N PHE A 284 -3.31 10.55 -0.24
CA PHE A 284 -4.50 11.31 -0.61
C PHE A 284 -4.91 12.23 0.53
N THR A 285 -5.36 13.42 0.15
CA THR A 285 -5.97 14.43 1.00
C THR A 285 -7.44 14.62 0.60
N GLY A 286 -8.22 15.32 1.43
CA GLY A 286 -9.63 15.58 1.15
C GLY A 286 -9.89 16.25 -0.22
N ASP A 287 -9.02 17.16 -0.66
CA ASP A 287 -9.09 17.80 -1.98
C ASP A 287 -8.80 16.81 -3.13
N ILE A 288 -7.79 15.95 -2.98
CA ILE A 288 -7.47 14.92 -3.98
C ILE A 288 -8.66 13.96 -4.14
N VAL A 289 -9.19 13.45 -3.02
CA VAL A 289 -10.32 12.50 -3.08
C VAL A 289 -11.58 13.16 -3.61
N THR A 290 -11.84 14.41 -3.27
CA THR A 290 -12.97 15.18 -3.80
C THR A 290 -12.91 15.30 -5.32
N GLU A 291 -11.75 15.60 -5.88
CA GLU A 291 -11.55 15.63 -7.33
C GLU A 291 -11.82 14.26 -7.97
N VAL A 292 -11.23 13.22 -7.38
CA VAL A 292 -11.34 11.83 -7.85
C VAL A 292 -12.79 11.33 -7.85
N LEU A 293 -13.53 11.59 -6.77
CA LEU A 293 -14.97 11.26 -6.65
C LEU A 293 -15.78 12.02 -7.69
N THR A 294 -15.56 13.33 -7.83
CA THR A 294 -16.27 14.20 -8.78
C THR A 294 -16.10 13.72 -10.21
N ASN A 295 -14.86 13.41 -10.62
CA ASN A 295 -14.57 12.99 -11.98
C ASN A 295 -15.13 11.59 -12.28
N ARG A 296 -15.07 10.65 -11.33
CA ARG A 296 -15.65 9.31 -11.50
C ARG A 296 -17.18 9.32 -11.53
N HIS A 297 -17.82 10.20 -10.75
CA HIS A 297 -19.26 10.41 -10.81
C HIS A 297 -19.69 10.99 -12.17
N LYS A 298 -19.04 12.06 -12.63
CA LYS A 298 -19.28 12.63 -13.97
C LYS A 298 -19.09 11.62 -15.11
N ALA A 299 -18.15 10.69 -14.96
CA ALA A 299 -17.91 9.62 -15.92
C ALA A 299 -18.91 8.45 -15.84
N GLY A 300 -19.87 8.49 -14.91
CA GLY A 300 -20.86 7.43 -14.71
C GLY A 300 -20.29 6.16 -14.06
N ILE A 301 -19.08 6.22 -13.49
CA ILE A 301 -18.45 5.09 -12.79
C ILE A 301 -19.06 4.94 -11.38
N PHE A 302 -19.38 6.07 -10.74
CA PHE A 302 -19.97 6.12 -9.41
C PHE A 302 -21.45 6.47 -9.47
N SER A 303 -22.28 5.75 -8.70
CA SER A 303 -23.68 6.12 -8.48
C SER A 303 -23.78 7.38 -7.62
N ASP A 304 -24.94 8.03 -7.64
CA ASP A 304 -25.24 9.19 -6.79
C ASP A 304 -25.03 8.86 -5.31
N ASP A 305 -25.58 7.74 -4.83
CA ASP A 305 -25.43 7.30 -3.43
C ASP A 305 -23.97 7.15 -3.00
N MET A 306 -23.14 6.53 -3.85
CA MET A 306 -21.72 6.32 -3.54
C MET A 306 -20.92 7.63 -3.60
N PHE A 307 -21.26 8.51 -4.54
CA PHE A 307 -20.66 9.83 -4.62
C PHE A 307 -21.01 10.66 -3.39
N GLU A 308 -22.29 10.73 -3.00
CA GLU A 308 -22.74 11.49 -1.84
C GLU A 308 -22.16 10.95 -0.52
N ASP A 309 -22.13 9.64 -0.33
CA ASP A 309 -21.49 9.02 0.84
C ASP A 309 -19.98 9.29 0.87
N GLY A 310 -19.29 9.11 -0.25
CA GLY A 310 -17.87 9.40 -0.39
C GLY A 310 -17.55 10.85 -0.04
N MET A 311 -18.33 11.79 -0.57
CA MET A 311 -18.18 13.24 -0.32
C MET A 311 -18.39 13.62 1.15
N LYS A 312 -19.27 12.92 1.88
CA LYS A 312 -19.43 13.11 3.34
C LYS A 312 -18.22 12.63 4.13
N ARG A 313 -17.49 11.65 3.62
CA ARG A 313 -16.34 11.01 4.29
C ARG A 313 -14.98 11.58 3.87
N THR A 314 -14.89 12.36 2.78
CA THR A 314 -13.63 13.03 2.40
C THR A 314 -13.03 13.98 3.45
N PRO A 315 -13.81 14.70 4.30
CA PRO A 315 -13.23 15.61 5.29
C PRO A 315 -12.87 14.92 6.61
N ILE A 316 -13.12 13.61 6.76
CA ILE A 316 -12.75 12.88 7.96
C ILE A 316 -11.22 12.86 8.07
N GLU A 317 -10.70 13.10 9.26
CA GLU A 317 -9.26 13.01 9.53
C GLU A 317 -8.75 11.58 9.31
N HIS A 318 -7.60 11.47 8.64
CA HIS A 318 -6.98 10.19 8.28
C HIS A 318 -5.52 10.13 8.74
N ASP A 319 -5.00 8.91 8.89
CA ASP A 319 -3.70 8.62 9.47
C ASP A 319 -2.55 8.63 8.46
N GLY A 320 -2.71 9.36 7.33
CA GLY A 320 -1.77 9.31 6.20
C GLY A 320 -0.32 9.62 6.61
N VAL A 321 -0.13 10.69 7.38
CA VAL A 321 1.19 11.08 7.92
C VAL A 321 1.75 10.02 8.86
N THR A 322 0.93 9.41 9.71
CA THR A 322 1.36 8.35 10.64
C THR A 322 1.80 7.09 9.88
N ILE A 323 1.07 6.71 8.83
CA ILE A 323 1.44 5.58 7.95
C ILE A 323 2.76 5.88 7.22
N ALA A 324 2.92 7.11 6.71
CA ALA A 324 4.15 7.53 6.05
C ALA A 324 5.37 7.55 6.99
N LYS A 325 5.19 7.88 8.28
CA LYS A 325 6.25 7.71 9.29
C LYS A 325 6.65 6.25 9.42
N ALA A 326 5.69 5.33 9.44
CA ALA A 326 5.97 3.89 9.48
C ALA A 326 6.73 3.44 8.22
N PHE A 327 6.41 3.98 7.05
CA PHE A 327 7.18 3.72 5.81
C PHE A 327 8.63 4.23 5.92
N LEU A 328 8.84 5.46 6.37
CA LEU A 328 10.19 6.01 6.55
C LEU A 328 11.01 5.20 7.57
N ASN A 329 10.40 4.79 8.68
CA ASN A 329 11.05 3.94 9.68
C ASN A 329 11.39 2.55 9.11
N PHE A 330 10.47 1.95 8.35
CA PHE A 330 10.67 0.66 7.69
C PHE A 330 11.80 0.71 6.66
N MET A 331 11.81 1.73 5.80
CA MET A 331 12.84 1.84 4.75
C MET A 331 14.25 2.08 5.32
N ARG A 332 14.33 2.60 6.56
CA ARG A 332 15.59 2.88 7.27
C ARG A 332 15.97 1.84 8.31
N SER A 333 15.19 0.77 8.47
CA SER A 333 15.54 -0.31 9.39
C SER A 333 16.65 -1.16 8.79
N ASP A 334 17.61 -1.55 9.64
CA ASP A 334 18.68 -2.50 9.30
C ASP A 334 18.12 -3.85 8.80
#